data_AF-A0A2H0UR01-F1
#
_entry.id   AF-A0A2H0UR01-F1
#
_cell.length_a   1.000
_cell.length_b   1.000
_cell.length_c   1.000
_cell.angle_alpha   90.00
_cell.angle_beta   90.00
_cell.angle_gamma   90.00
#
_symmetry.space_group_name_H-M   'P 1'
#
loop_
_entity.id
_entity.type
_entity.pdbx_description
1 polymer ?
#
loop_
_entity_poly.entity_id
_entity_poly.type
_entity_poly.pdbx_seq_one_letter_code
_entity_poly.pdbx_strand_id
1 'polypeptide(L)'
;MPTGVYKRTKKHRANMSKSMLGKNRGSKHGKWKGDDVSYRSLHKWLVRNFGRASVCEFCNIQKAKRYEWALIKGKRYTHKRENFIALCKSCHFHYDFTEEYRNNMIKAQKKRRNKLIS
;
A
#
# COMPACT_ATOMS: atom_id res chain seq x y z
N MET A 1 -13.89 1.36 -44.53
CA MET A 1 -14.28 0.58 -43.33
C MET A 1 -15.16 1.47 -42.46
N PRO A 2 -16.40 1.08 -42.10
CA PRO A 2 -17.25 1.95 -41.31
C PRO A 2 -16.71 2.08 -39.89
N THR A 3 -16.21 3.27 -39.54
CA THR A 3 -15.69 3.65 -38.22
C THR A 3 -16.84 4.01 -37.27
N GLY A 4 -17.82 3.11 -37.15
CA GLY A 4 -18.96 3.29 -36.26
C GLY A 4 -18.60 2.91 -34.81
N VAL A 5 -18.74 3.86 -33.88
CA VAL A 5 -18.59 3.62 -32.44
C VAL A 5 -19.69 2.66 -31.96
N TYR A 6 -19.42 1.36 -31.97
CA TYR A 6 -20.37 0.36 -31.53
C TYR A 6 -20.62 0.47 -30.01
N LYS A 7 -21.84 0.87 -29.62
CA LYS A 7 -22.24 0.96 -28.21
C LYS A 7 -22.36 -0.45 -27.62
N ARG A 8 -21.37 -0.85 -26.81
CA ARG A 8 -21.36 -2.15 -26.12
C ARG A 8 -22.58 -2.31 -25.19
N THR A 9 -23.39 -3.34 -25.43
CA THR A 9 -24.53 -3.69 -24.58
C THR A 9 -24.09 -4.12 -23.17
N LYS A 10 -24.99 -4.02 -22.19
CA LYS A 10 -24.73 -4.46 -20.79
C LYS A 10 -24.30 -5.93 -20.73
N LYS A 11 -24.94 -6.79 -21.54
CA LYS A 11 -24.61 -8.23 -21.69
C LYS A 11 -23.19 -8.44 -22.21
N HIS A 12 -22.78 -7.70 -23.24
CA HIS A 12 -21.42 -7.78 -23.79
C HIS A 12 -20.37 -7.38 -22.75
N ARG A 13 -20.59 -6.29 -21.99
CA ARG A 13 -19.70 -5.89 -20.89
C ARG A 13 -19.58 -6.94 -19.80
N ALA A 14 -20.69 -7.57 -19.40
CA ALA A 14 -20.70 -8.63 -18.40
C ALA A 14 -19.93 -9.88 -18.87
N ASN A 15 -20.11 -10.28 -20.14
CA ASN A 15 -19.40 -11.42 -20.72
C ASN A 15 -17.89 -11.17 -20.81
N MET A 16 -17.47 -9.97 -21.20
CA MET A 16 -16.04 -9.61 -21.17
C MET A 16 -15.47 -9.59 -19.75
N SER A 17 -16.22 -9.09 -18.76
CA SER A 17 -15.78 -9.12 -17.36
C SER A 17 -15.58 -10.55 -16.87
N LYS A 18 -16.54 -11.45 -17.16
CA LYS A 18 -16.45 -12.88 -16.85
C LYS A 18 -15.26 -13.54 -17.53
N SER A 19 -15.02 -13.27 -18.81
CA SER A 19 -13.93 -13.91 -19.57
C SER A 19 -12.53 -13.46 -19.12
N MET A 20 -12.42 -12.30 -18.47
CA MET A 20 -11.17 -11.75 -17.92
C MET A 20 -10.96 -12.11 -16.44
N LEU A 21 -11.96 -12.69 -15.77
CA LEU A 21 -11.87 -13.03 -14.35
C LEU A 21 -10.74 -14.04 -14.10
N GLY A 22 -9.84 -13.72 -13.17
CA GLY A 22 -8.70 -14.60 -12.82
C GLY A 22 -7.53 -14.55 -13.80
N LYS A 23 -7.70 -13.99 -15.01
CA LYS A 23 -6.60 -13.74 -15.95
C LYS A 23 -5.77 -12.56 -15.46
N ASN A 24 -4.45 -12.61 -15.71
CA ASN A 24 -3.50 -11.59 -15.31
C ASN A 24 -3.51 -11.31 -13.78
N ARG A 25 -3.29 -12.33 -12.95
CA ARG A 25 -3.13 -12.16 -11.50
C ARG A 25 -1.81 -12.76 -11.03
N GLY A 26 -1.22 -12.16 -9.99
CA GLY A 26 0.06 -12.61 -9.44
C GLY A 26 1.15 -12.66 -10.52
N SER A 27 1.94 -13.73 -10.49
CA SER A 27 3.01 -13.97 -11.47
C SER A 27 2.54 -14.08 -12.93
N LYS A 28 1.24 -14.31 -13.17
CA LYS A 28 0.67 -14.41 -14.51
C LYS A 28 0.31 -13.05 -15.13
N HIS A 29 0.47 -11.94 -14.41
CA HIS A 29 0.22 -10.60 -14.93
C HIS A 29 1.45 -10.10 -15.70
N GLY A 30 1.30 -9.61 -16.94
CA GLY A 30 2.44 -9.17 -17.77
C GLY A 30 3.29 -8.02 -17.18
N LYS A 31 2.74 -7.26 -16.22
CA LYS A 31 3.47 -6.25 -15.42
C LYS A 31 3.89 -6.76 -14.03
N TRP A 32 3.98 -8.07 -13.83
CA TRP A 32 4.45 -8.65 -12.59
C TRP A 32 5.92 -8.29 -12.38
N LYS A 33 6.24 -7.66 -11.24
CA LYS A 33 7.59 -7.20 -10.92
C LYS A 33 8.33 -8.09 -9.92
N GLY A 34 7.78 -9.25 -9.57
CA GLY A 34 8.36 -10.12 -8.54
C GLY A 34 8.43 -9.41 -7.19
N ASP A 35 9.65 -9.17 -6.72
CA ASP A 35 9.95 -8.49 -5.44
C ASP A 35 10.17 -6.97 -5.58
N ASP A 36 10.28 -6.43 -6.80
CA ASP A 36 10.37 -4.98 -7.04
C ASP A 36 8.98 -4.32 -7.06
N VAL A 37 8.28 -4.38 -5.93
CA VAL A 37 6.88 -3.98 -5.84
C VAL A 37 6.76 -2.67 -5.09
N SER A 38 6.05 -1.71 -5.67
CA SER A 38 5.81 -0.43 -5.00
C SER A 38 5.03 -0.61 -3.69
N TYR A 39 5.33 0.25 -2.70
CA TYR A 39 4.63 0.35 -1.42
C TYR A 39 3.09 0.30 -1.55
N ARG A 40 2.53 1.07 -2.50
CA ARG A 40 1.08 1.15 -2.75
C ARG A 40 0.52 -0.19 -3.25
N SER A 41 1.24 -0.88 -4.13
CA SER A 41 0.82 -2.18 -4.64
C SER A 41 0.82 -3.24 -3.53
N LEU A 42 1.82 -3.23 -2.65
CA LEU A 42 1.87 -4.13 -1.50
C LEU A 42 0.74 -3.88 -0.51
N HIS A 43 0.43 -2.62 -0.22
CA HIS A 43 -0.71 -2.27 0.62
C HIS A 43 -2.04 -2.78 0.05
N LYS A 44 -2.24 -2.66 -1.27
CA LYS A 44 -3.42 -3.23 -1.94
C LYS A 44 -3.43 -4.75 -1.87
N TRP A 45 -2.27 -5.39 -2.03
CA TRP A 45 -2.14 -6.85 -1.91
C TRP A 45 -2.46 -7.32 -0.48
N LEU A 46 -1.95 -6.65 0.55
CA LEU A 46 -2.25 -6.97 1.95
C LEU A 46 -3.76 -6.88 2.22
N VAL A 47 -4.39 -5.76 1.84
CA VAL A 47 -5.83 -5.58 2.03
C VAL A 47 -6.65 -6.60 1.25
N ARG A 48 -6.21 -7.00 0.06
CA ARG A 48 -6.92 -7.96 -0.79
C ARG A 48 -6.83 -9.41 -0.28
N ASN A 49 -5.71 -9.79 0.32
CA ASN A 49 -5.48 -11.19 0.75
C ASN A 49 -5.74 -11.40 2.24
N PHE A 50 -5.47 -10.40 3.09
CA PHE A 50 -5.57 -10.50 4.54
C PHE A 50 -6.59 -9.53 5.15
N GLY A 51 -7.26 -8.72 4.31
CA GLY A 51 -8.21 -7.73 4.78
C GLY A 51 -7.54 -6.46 5.31
N ARG A 52 -8.38 -5.53 5.78
CA ARG A 52 -7.91 -4.34 6.48
C ARG A 52 -7.39 -4.75 7.85
N ALA A 53 -6.30 -4.13 8.29
CA ALA A 53 -5.87 -4.24 9.68
C ALA A 53 -7.02 -3.84 10.61
N SER A 54 -7.23 -4.60 11.68
CA SER A 54 -8.36 -4.44 12.60
C SER A 54 -7.94 -4.37 14.06
N VAL A 55 -6.74 -4.88 14.38
CA VAL A 55 -6.21 -4.95 15.75
C VAL A 55 -4.77 -4.47 15.72
N CYS A 56 -4.37 -3.68 16.71
CA CYS A 56 -2.98 -3.29 16.88
C CYS A 56 -2.23 -4.38 17.65
N GLU A 57 -1.20 -4.96 17.06
CA GLU A 57 -0.37 -6.01 17.69
C GLU A 57 0.54 -5.45 18.82
N PHE A 58 0.67 -4.13 18.95
CA PHE A 58 1.49 -3.50 20.00
C PHE A 58 0.71 -3.15 21.26
N CYS A 59 -0.46 -2.54 21.12
CA CYS A 59 -1.24 -2.07 22.26
C CYS A 59 -2.52 -2.87 22.49
N ASN A 60 -2.82 -3.84 21.61
CA ASN A 60 -4.03 -4.67 21.65
C ASN A 60 -5.35 -3.88 21.68
N ILE A 61 -5.31 -2.58 21.38
CA ILE A 61 -6.50 -1.73 21.31
C ILE A 61 -7.27 -2.08 20.03
N GLN A 62 -8.55 -2.39 20.19
CA GLN A 62 -9.50 -2.65 19.09
C GLN A 62 -10.38 -1.43 18.76
N LYS A 63 -10.32 -0.35 19.55
CA LYS A 63 -11.12 0.88 19.37
C LYS A 63 -10.40 2.04 18.67
N ALA A 64 -9.23 1.83 18.08
CA ALA A 64 -8.53 2.90 17.35
C ALA A 64 -9.32 3.31 16.08
N LYS A 65 -9.27 4.62 15.75
CA LYS A 65 -9.96 5.18 14.57
C LYS A 65 -9.52 4.54 13.25
N ARG A 66 -8.26 4.08 13.17
CA ARG A 66 -7.67 3.49 11.97
C ARG A 66 -6.48 2.60 12.31
N TYR A 67 -6.40 1.47 11.62
CA TYR A 67 -5.25 0.57 11.63
C TYR A 67 -4.63 0.51 10.25
N GLU A 68 -3.33 0.27 10.23
CA GLU A 68 -2.51 0.21 9.03
C GLU A 68 -1.54 -0.96 9.11
N TRP A 69 -1.15 -1.47 7.95
CA TRP A 69 -0.10 -2.46 7.85
C TRP A 69 1.24 -1.74 7.83
N ALA A 70 2.02 -1.89 8.90
CA ALA A 70 3.37 -1.35 8.98
C ALA A 70 4.38 -2.40 8.53
N LEU A 71 5.46 -1.99 7.86
CA LEU A 71 6.58 -2.89 7.57
C LEU A 71 7.41 -3.07 8.85
N ILE A 72 7.74 -4.31 9.19
CA ILE A 72 8.63 -4.60 10.31
C ILE A 72 10.06 -4.12 9.97
N LYS A 73 10.69 -3.41 10.91
CA LYS A 73 12.07 -2.92 10.81
C LYS A 73 13.03 -4.03 10.39
N GLY A 74 13.85 -3.75 9.38
CA GLY A 74 14.81 -4.73 8.83
C GLY A 74 14.22 -5.74 7.83
N LYS A 75 12.89 -5.76 7.62
CA LYS A 75 12.27 -6.56 6.57
C LYS A 75 12.23 -5.82 5.24
N ARG A 76 11.98 -6.56 4.15
CA ARG A 76 11.83 -6.00 2.80
C ARG A 76 10.36 -5.90 2.42
N TYR A 77 10.05 -4.93 1.58
CA TYR A 77 8.75 -4.73 0.94
C TYR A 77 8.47 -5.83 -0.11
N THR A 78 8.22 -7.05 0.34
CA THR A 78 7.90 -8.21 -0.50
C THR A 78 6.48 -8.71 -0.22
N HIS A 79 5.91 -9.55 -1.09
CA HIS A 79 4.59 -10.18 -0.89
C HIS A 79 4.59 -11.28 0.21
N LYS A 80 5.23 -11.01 1.35
CA LYS A 80 5.30 -11.90 2.52
C LYS A 80 4.53 -11.25 3.66
N ARG A 81 3.48 -11.91 4.14
CA ARG A 81 2.63 -11.36 5.21
C ARG A 81 3.40 -11.12 6.50
N GLU A 82 4.35 -12.00 6.80
CA GLU A 82 5.25 -11.97 7.97
C GLU A 82 6.15 -10.73 8.04
N ASN A 83 6.33 -10.02 6.92
CA ASN A 83 7.11 -8.79 6.91
C ASN A 83 6.32 -7.58 7.43
N PHE A 84 5.02 -7.74 7.64
CA PHE A 84 4.13 -6.66 8.04
C PHE A 84 3.50 -6.95 9.39
N ILE A 85 3.17 -5.90 10.11
CA ILE A 85 2.50 -5.95 11.41
C ILE A 85 1.29 -5.01 11.39
N ALA A 86 0.18 -5.42 11.99
CA ALA A 86 -0.99 -4.56 12.10
C ALA A 86 -0.79 -3.59 13.27
N LEU A 87 -0.78 -2.28 12.99
CA LEU A 87 -0.64 -1.25 14.03
C LEU A 87 -1.76 -0.21 13.92
N CYS A 88 -2.17 0.34 15.06
CA CYS A 88 -2.97 1.55 15.04
C CYS A 88 -2.09 2.74 14.62
N LYS A 89 -2.71 3.80 14.08
CA LYS A 89 -1.97 4.96 13.55
C LYS A 89 -0.98 5.57 14.56
N SER A 90 -1.31 5.62 15.85
CA SER A 90 -0.41 6.15 16.89
C SER A 90 0.80 5.24 17.09
N CYS A 91 0.58 3.93 17.30
CA CYS A 91 1.66 2.96 17.43
C CYS A 91 2.52 2.89 16.17
N HIS A 92 1.91 2.98 14.98
CA HIS A 92 2.62 3.03 13.71
C HIS A 92 3.54 4.24 13.63
N PHE A 93 3.03 5.43 13.99
CA PHE A 93 3.84 6.64 14.06
C PHE A 93 5.02 6.49 15.04
N HIS A 94 4.77 6.00 16.26
CA HIS A 94 5.85 5.78 17.24
C HIS A 94 6.84 4.72 16.79
N TYR A 95 6.39 3.70 16.08
CA TYR A 95 7.24 2.66 15.52
C TYR A 95 8.20 3.23 14.47
N ASP A 96 7.70 4.07 13.57
CA ASP A 96 8.49 4.71 12.51
C ASP A 96 9.33 5.90 13.01
N PHE A 97 8.96 6.50 14.14
CA PHE A 97 9.64 7.65 14.71
C PHE A 97 10.97 7.25 15.33
N THR A 98 12.02 7.21 14.50
CA THR A 98 13.40 6.97 14.90
C THR A 98 14.15 8.28 15.17
N GLU A 99 15.24 8.20 15.91
CA GLU A 99 16.14 9.36 16.11
C GLU A 99 16.68 9.90 14.78
N GLU A 100 16.97 9.00 13.84
CA GLU A 100 17.35 9.35 12.47
C GLU A 100 16.24 10.16 11.76
N TYR A 101 14.99 9.70 11.85
CA TYR A 101 13.84 10.43 11.30
C TYR A 101 13.72 11.83 11.91
N ARG A 102 13.86 11.95 13.24
CA ARG A 102 13.86 13.23 13.96
C ARG A 102 14.97 14.15 13.46
N ASN A 103 16.20 13.65 13.34
CA ASN A 103 17.35 14.40 12.87
C ASN A 103 17.19 14.89 11.43
N ASN A 104 16.67 14.03 10.54
CA ASN A 104 16.38 14.39 9.16
C ASN A 104 15.30 15.48 9.07
N MET A 105 14.28 15.42 9.94
CA MET A 105 13.25 16.45 10.02
C MET A 105 13.82 17.81 10.48
N ILE A 106 14.69 17.82 11.50
CA ILE A 106 15.37 19.04 11.97
C ILE A 106 16.24 19.64 10.86
N LYS A 107 17.01 18.81 10.14
CA LYS A 107 17.82 19.25 8.99
C LYS A 107 16.94 19.91 7.90
N ALA A 108 15.81 19.29 7.57
CA ALA A 108 14.88 19.81 6.58
C ALA A 108 14.26 21.17 6.99
N GLN A 109 13.90 21.33 8.27
CA GLN A 109 13.39 22.60 8.80
C GLN A 109 14.44 23.72 8.74
N LYS A 110 15.69 23.44 9.16
CA LYS A 110 16.81 24.38 9.05
C LYS A 110 17.03 24.82 7.60
N LYS A 111 17.01 23.88 6.65
CA LYS A 111 17.15 24.18 5.21
C LYS A 111 16.05 25.11 4.70
N ARG A 112 14.78 24.86 5.07
CA ARG A 112 13.65 25.72 4.69
C ARG A 112 13.79 27.12 5.29
N ARG A 113 14.16 27.22 6.56
CA ARG A 113 14.38 28.50 7.24
C ARG A 113 15.47 29.32 6.56
N ASN A 114 16.60 28.70 6.22
CA ASN A 114 17.70 29.39 5.55
C ASN A 114 17.33 29.87 4.15
N LYS A 115 16.47 29.13 3.43
CA LYS A 115 15.93 29.54 2.12
C LYS A 115 14.96 30.74 2.20
N LEU A 116 14.31 30.95 3.34
CA LEU A 116 13.38 32.08 3.54
C LEU A 116 14.11 33.38 3.93
N ILE A 117 15.36 33.27 4.38
CA ILE A 117 16.20 34.39 4.83
C ILE A 117 17.19 34.84 3.74
N SER A 118 17.39 34.01 2.71
CA SER A 118 18.14 34.33 1.47
C SER A 118 17.24 34.97 0.42
#